data_AF-A0A7C9C407-F1
#
_entry.id   AF-A0A7C9C407-F1
#
_cell.length_a   1.000
_cell.length_b   1.000
_cell.length_c   1.000
_cell.angle_alpha   90.00
_cell.angle_beta   90.00
_cell.angle_gamma   90.00
#
_symmetry.space_group_name_H-M   'P 1'
#
loop_
_entity.id
_entity.type
_entity.pdbx_description
1 polymer ?
#
loop_
_entity_poly.entity_id
_entity_poly.type
_entity_poly.pdbx_seq_one_letter_code
_entity_poly.pdbx_strand_id
1 'polypeptide(L)'
;MYAKFNAWQTKFADNIVDMGGKLGSEGAVVNRDEVKDGPFIEVKEIVGGYMLLTASDLSEAIEVIKASPMVENMGTNIELREISKP
;
A
#
# COMPACT_ATOMS: atom_id res chain seq x y z
N MET A 1 -2.75 -14.01 13.49
CA MET A 1 -2.35 -13.05 12.44
C MET A 1 -2.53 -13.66 11.05
N TYR A 2 -1.83 -14.74 10.69
CA TYR A 2 -1.97 -15.39 9.37
C TYR A 2 -3.40 -15.86 9.01
N ALA A 3 -4.14 -16.46 9.95
CA ALA A 3 -5.51 -16.91 9.69
C ALA A 3 -6.47 -15.74 9.34
N LYS A 4 -6.36 -14.61 10.04
CA LYS A 4 -7.15 -13.41 9.75
C LYS A 4 -6.78 -12.83 8.38
N PHE A 5 -5.49 -12.84 8.05
CA PHE A 5 -4.99 -12.32 6.78
C PHE A 5 -5.49 -13.16 5.60
N ASN A 6 -5.39 -14.49 5.69
CA ASN A 6 -5.91 -15.39 4.67
C ASN A 6 -7.43 -15.24 4.52
N ALA A 7 -8.17 -15.12 5.63
CA ALA A 7 -9.62 -14.91 5.58
C ALA A 7 -9.99 -13.59 4.88
N TRP A 8 -9.25 -12.51 5.14
CA TRP A 8 -9.42 -11.23 4.45
C TRP A 8 -9.10 -11.35 2.95
N GLN A 9 -7.97 -11.97 2.58
CA GLN A 9 -7.60 -12.19 1.18
C GLN A 9 -8.65 -13.01 0.43
N THR A 10 -9.17 -14.08 1.04
CA THR A 10 -10.23 -14.88 0.43
C THR A 10 -11.53 -14.09 0.28
N LYS A 11 -11.90 -13.29 1.29
CA LYS A 11 -13.14 -12.49 1.26
C LYS A 11 -13.11 -11.42 0.16
N PHE A 12 -11.97 -10.81 -0.09
CA PHE A 12 -11.80 -9.70 -1.02
C PHE A 12 -10.95 -10.07 -2.24
N ALA A 13 -10.95 -11.34 -2.64
CA ALA A 13 -10.13 -11.84 -3.74
C ALA A 13 -10.40 -11.10 -5.06
N ASP A 14 -11.65 -10.69 -5.31
CA ASP A 14 -12.03 -9.93 -6.51
C ASP A 14 -11.55 -8.48 -6.47
N ASN A 15 -11.34 -7.91 -5.28
CA ASN A 15 -10.83 -6.55 -5.12
C ASN A 15 -9.30 -6.50 -5.12
N ILE A 16 -8.62 -7.55 -4.68
CA ILE A 16 -7.15 -7.59 -4.59
C ILE A 16 -6.59 -7.95 -5.96
N VAL A 17 -6.10 -6.93 -6.67
CA VAL A 17 -5.49 -7.10 -8.00
C VAL A 17 -4.06 -7.64 -7.86
N ASP A 18 -3.30 -7.05 -6.94
CA ASP A 18 -1.93 -7.46 -6.63
C ASP A 18 -1.65 -7.15 -5.16
N MET A 19 -1.11 -8.12 -4.42
CA MET A 19 -0.62 -7.89 -3.06
C MET A 19 0.65 -7.04 -3.03
N GLY A 20 1.26 -6.80 -4.20
CA GLY A 20 2.47 -6.05 -4.39
C GLY A 20 3.61 -6.65 -3.57
N GLY A 21 4.33 -5.80 -2.85
CA GLY A 21 5.47 -6.26 -2.05
C GLY A 21 6.02 -5.22 -1.09
N LYS A 22 6.78 -5.73 -0.12
CA LYS A 22 7.59 -4.92 0.79
C LYS A 22 8.73 -4.26 0.00
N LEU A 23 8.91 -2.96 0.18
CA LEU A 23 10.05 -2.24 -0.38
C LEU A 23 11.30 -2.46 0.47
N GLY A 24 12.45 -2.57 -0.20
CA GLY A 24 13.75 -2.70 0.43
C GLY A 24 14.24 -1.38 1.05
N SER A 25 15.34 -1.45 1.78
CA SER A 25 16.00 -0.27 2.34
C SER A 25 16.86 0.48 1.31
N GLU A 26 17.22 -0.17 0.21
CA GLU A 26 17.96 0.45 -0.89
C GLU A 26 17.01 1.21 -1.82
N GLY A 27 17.41 2.41 -2.22
CA GLY A 27 16.66 3.26 -3.14
C GLY A 27 17.50 4.45 -3.59
N ALA A 28 17.00 5.18 -4.58
CA ALA A 28 17.55 6.46 -4.99
C ALA A 28 16.42 7.38 -5.44
N VAL A 29 16.53 8.67 -5.11
CA VAL A 29 15.63 9.71 -5.63
C VAL A 29 16.35 10.41 -6.79
N VAL A 30 15.79 10.29 -7.98
CA VAL A 30 16.30 10.94 -9.19
C VAL A 30 15.37 12.09 -9.56
N ASN A 31 15.92 13.29 -9.70
CA ASN A 31 15.22 14.42 -10.30
C ASN A 31 16.03 14.99 -11.49
N ARG A 32 15.57 16.10 -12.08
CA ARG A 32 16.23 16.70 -13.25
C ARG A 32 17.70 17.06 -12.99
N ASP A 33 18.02 17.50 -11.78
CA ASP A 33 19.26 18.19 -11.45
C ASP A 33 20.21 17.32 -10.62
N GLU A 34 19.70 16.31 -9.91
CA GLU A 34 20.49 15.48 -9.00
C GLU A 34 19.94 14.07 -8.79
N VAL A 35 20.82 13.21 -8.27
CA VAL A 35 20.50 11.88 -7.72
C VAL A 35 20.84 11.91 -6.24
N LYS A 36 19.89 11.50 -5.40
CA LYS A 36 20.09 11.32 -3.95
C LYS A 36 20.04 9.86 -3.59
N ASP A 37 21.01 9.43 -2.79
CA ASP A 37 21.02 8.10 -2.21
C ASP A 37 19.89 7.94 -1.19
N GLY A 38 19.24 6.77 -1.22
CA GLY A 38 18.14 6.41 -0.33
C GLY A 38 16.75 6.58 -0.96
N PRO A 39 15.71 6.00 -0.33
CA PRO A 39 14.34 6.15 -0.76
C PRO A 39 13.84 7.59 -0.56
N PHE A 40 12.73 7.94 -1.21
CA PHE A 40 12.05 9.20 -0.95
C PHE A 40 11.50 9.19 0.49
N ILE A 41 11.85 10.22 1.27
CA ILE A 41 11.42 10.36 2.68
C ILE A 41 10.42 11.52 2.75
N GLU A 42 9.16 11.20 3.04
CA GLU A 42 8.12 12.19 3.30
C GLU A 42 7.80 12.20 4.81
N VAL A 43 7.93 13.36 5.46
CA VAL A 43 7.44 13.64 6.82
C VAL A 43 7.65 12.53 7.88
N LYS A 44 8.91 12.10 8.12
CA LYS A 44 9.28 11.06 9.12
C LYS A 44 8.68 9.67 8.89
N GLU A 45 8.04 9.43 7.76
CA GLU A 45 7.51 8.12 7.38
C GLU A 45 8.22 7.63 6.11
N ILE A 46 8.32 6.31 5.97
CA ILE A 46 8.91 5.67 4.79
C ILE A 46 7.84 4.76 4.21
N VAL A 47 7.64 4.83 2.89
CA VAL A 47 6.75 3.89 2.18
C VAL A 47 7.35 2.49 2.28
N GLY A 48 6.74 1.63 3.08
CA GLY A 48 7.23 0.28 3.34
C GLY A 48 6.80 -0.77 2.31
N GLY A 49 5.82 -0.46 1.47
CA GLY A 49 5.20 -1.39 0.53
C GLY A 49 4.03 -0.75 -0.20
N TYR A 50 3.53 -1.45 -1.21
CA TYR A 50 2.30 -1.09 -1.91
C TYR A 50 1.53 -2.36 -2.27
N MET A 51 0.25 -2.18 -2.56
CA MET A 51 -0.62 -3.19 -3.15
C MET A 51 -1.58 -2.51 -4.12
N LEU A 52 -2.13 -3.27 -5.05
CA LEU A 52 -3.11 -2.78 -6.02
C LEU A 52 -4.49 -3.36 -5.71
N LEU A 53 -5.48 -2.49 -5.71
CA LEU A 53 -6.88 -2.84 -5.54
C LEU A 53 -7.69 -2.40 -6.75
N THR A 54 -8.78 -3.12 -7.00
CA THR A 54 -9.89 -2.67 -7.82
C THR A 54 -11.11 -2.47 -6.93
N ALA A 55 -11.83 -1.39 -7.17
CA ALA A 55 -13.03 -1.00 -6.47
C ALA A 55 -13.84 -0.07 -7.38
N SER A 56 -15.14 -0.01 -7.15
CA SER A 56 -16.08 0.86 -7.88
C SER A 56 -15.87 2.33 -7.54
N ASP A 57 -15.47 2.61 -6.30
CA ASP A 57 -15.14 3.93 -5.79
C ASP A 57 -14.19 3.86 -4.57
N LEU A 58 -13.79 5.03 -4.06
CA LEU A 58 -12.91 5.13 -2.89
C LEU A 58 -13.56 4.55 -1.62
N SER A 59 -14.88 4.58 -1.49
CA SER A 59 -15.58 4.06 -0.30
C SER A 59 -15.46 2.54 -0.24
N GLU A 60 -15.65 1.85 -1.36
CA GLU A 60 -15.44 0.40 -1.44
C GLU A 60 -13.97 0.04 -1.13
N ALA A 61 -13.00 0.79 -1.67
CA ALA A 61 -11.58 0.56 -1.36
C ALA A 61 -11.28 0.73 0.15
N ILE A 62 -11.90 1.72 0.80
CA ILE A 62 -11.79 1.93 2.25
C ILE A 62 -12.37 0.73 3.02
N GLU A 63 -13.51 0.18 2.59
CA GLU A 63 -14.11 -0.99 3.23
C GLU A 63 -13.21 -2.23 3.15
N VAL A 64 -12.63 -2.50 1.98
CA VAL A 64 -11.68 -3.59 1.77
C VAL A 64 -10.50 -3.47 2.71
N ILE A 65 -9.90 -2.27 2.82
CA ILE A 65 -8.68 -2.06 3.61
C ILE A 65 -8.94 -1.95 5.10
N LYS A 66 -10.06 -1.36 5.53
CA LYS A 66 -10.47 -1.37 6.94
C LYS A 66 -10.67 -2.78 7.49
N ALA A 67 -11.05 -3.74 6.64
CA ALA A 67 -11.18 -5.14 7.02
C ALA A 67 -9.83 -5.90 7.04
N SER A 68 -8.74 -5.30 6.56
CA SER A 68 -7.42 -5.92 6.54
C SER A 68 -6.79 -5.93 7.93
N PRO A 69 -6.16 -7.02 8.37
CA PRO A 69 -5.38 -7.02 9.61
C PRO A 69 -4.22 -6.02 9.62
N MET A 70 -3.81 -5.48 8.45
CA MET A 70 -2.72 -4.51 8.36
C MET A 70 -3.00 -3.22 9.12
N VAL A 71 -4.26 -2.78 9.20
CA VAL A 71 -4.64 -1.57 9.95
C VAL A 71 -4.65 -1.78 11.47
N GLU A 72 -4.55 -3.03 11.96
CA GLU A 72 -4.37 -3.34 13.38
C GLU A 72 -2.91 -3.13 13.85
N ASN A 73 -1.95 -3.01 12.92
CA ASN A 73 -0.53 -2.89 13.25
C ASN A 73 -0.18 -1.48 13.72
N MET A 74 0.37 -1.37 14.94
CA MET A 74 0.87 -0.09 15.46
C MET A 74 1.95 0.50 14.54
N GLY A 75 1.83 1.80 14.22
CA GLY A 75 2.78 2.51 13.37
C GLY A 75 2.65 2.20 11.88
N THR A 76 1.60 1.50 11.45
CA THR A 76 1.27 1.33 10.02
C THR A 76 0.20 2.34 9.63
N ASN A 77 0.50 3.16 8.63
CA ASN A 77 -0.46 3.99 7.92
C ASN A 77 -0.62 3.46 6.50
N ILE A 78 -1.85 3.45 5.98
CA ILE A 78 -2.16 3.06 4.60
C ILE A 78 -2.87 4.23 3.93
N GLU A 79 -2.21 4.83 2.93
CA GLU A 79 -2.82 5.80 2.03
C GLU A 79 -3.54 5.06 0.90
N LEU A 80 -4.81 5.40 0.66
CA LEU A 80 -5.55 4.91 -0.51
C LEU A 80 -5.64 6.03 -1.53
N ARG A 81 -5.12 5.77 -2.72
CA ARG A 81 -5.11 6.73 -3.82
C ARG A 81 -5.56 6.07 -5.11
N GLU A 82 -6.51 6.71 -5.78
CA GLU A 82 -6.94 6.30 -7.11
C GLU A 82 -5.79 6.49 -8.12
N ILE A 83 -5.63 5.52 -9.01
CA ILE A 83 -4.75 5.66 -10.17
C ILE A 83 -5.48 6.51 -11.19
N SER A 84 -5.01 7.75 -11.40
CA SER A 84 -5.55 8.61 -12.46
C SER A 84 -5.41 7.90 -13.81
N LYS A 85 -6.54 7.72 -14.50
CA LYS A 85 -6.52 7.28 -15.90
C LYS A 85 -6.03 8.45 -16.77
N PRO A 86 -5.26 8.18 -17.84
CA PRO A 86 -4.88 9.18 -18.82
C PRO A 86 -6.08 9.93 -19.41
#